data_AF-A0A5R8VF47-F1
#
_entry.id   AF-A0A5R8VF47-F1
#
_cell.length_a   1.000
_cell.length_b   1.000
_cell.length_c   1.000
_cell.angle_alpha   90.00
_cell.angle_beta   90.00
_cell.angle_gamma   90.00
#
_symmetry.space_group_name_H-M   'P 1'
#
loop_
_entity.id
_entity.type
_entity.pdbx_description
1 polymer ?
#
loop_
_entity_poly.entity_id
_entity_poly.type
_entity_poly.pdbx_seq_one_letter_code
_entity_poly.pdbx_strand_id
1 'polypeptide(L)'
;MPPSEAHQKADNASLGDLLGEVTRDLSTLMRQEVELAKAEAKQSATRAGKGGGMLAGAGVAGHFVLLFLSLALMFALGALMPLGWAAVIVAVIWGIIAAVLASIGR
;
A
#
# COMPACT_ATOMS: atom_id res chain seq x y z
N MET A 1 -57.01 30.20 -1.81
CA MET A 1 -55.79 29.71 -2.46
C MET A 1 -56.12 28.37 -3.10
N PRO A 2 -55.84 28.13 -4.39
CA PRO A 2 -55.93 26.77 -4.92
C PRO A 2 -54.93 25.87 -4.16
N PRO A 3 -55.30 24.62 -3.84
CA PRO A 3 -54.39 23.68 -3.19
C PRO A 3 -53.13 23.51 -4.03
N SER A 4 -51.95 23.46 -3.38
CA SER A 4 -50.70 23.21 -4.11
C SER A 4 -50.74 21.82 -4.74
N GLU A 5 -50.18 21.66 -5.93
CA GLU A 5 -50.15 20.37 -6.65
C GLU A 5 -49.53 19.24 -5.80
N ALA A 6 -48.67 19.60 -4.85
CA ALA A 6 -48.10 18.69 -3.85
C ALA A 6 -49.16 18.05 -2.93
N HIS A 7 -50.21 18.76 -2.54
CA HIS A 7 -51.32 18.22 -1.72
C HIS A 7 -52.21 17.27 -2.52
N GLN A 8 -52.50 17.58 -3.79
CA GLN A 8 -53.30 16.70 -4.65
C GLN A 8 -52.57 15.41 -5.04
N LYS A 9 -51.24 15.45 -5.13
CA LYS A 9 -50.42 14.26 -5.40
C LYS A 9 -50.32 13.34 -4.19
N ALA A 10 -50.32 13.90 -2.97
CA ALA A 10 -50.33 13.14 -1.73
C ALA A 10 -51.69 12.47 -1.45
N ASP A 11 -52.81 13.14 -1.74
CA ASP A 11 -54.17 12.56 -1.61
C ASP A 11 -54.48 11.46 -2.63
N ASN A 12 -53.72 11.39 -3.74
CA ASN A 12 -53.87 10.37 -4.80
C ASN A 12 -52.75 9.32 -4.83
N ALA A 13 -51.67 9.49 -4.04
CA ALA A 13 -50.61 8.49 -3.94
C ALA A 13 -51.10 7.36 -3.03
N SER A 14 -51.21 6.16 -3.58
CA SER A 14 -51.57 5.00 -2.78
C SER A 14 -50.40 4.63 -1.84
N LEU A 15 -50.70 3.92 -0.75
CA LEU A 15 -49.68 3.28 0.10
C LEU A 15 -48.68 2.44 -0.73
N GLY A 16 -49.11 1.90 -1.88
CA GLY A 16 -48.25 1.17 -2.81
C GLY A 16 -47.23 2.05 -3.53
N ASP A 17 -47.59 3.30 -3.84
CA ASP A 17 -46.70 4.25 -4.51
C ASP A 17 -45.60 4.74 -3.55
N LEU A 18 -45.96 5.02 -2.29
CA LEU A 18 -45.00 5.42 -1.25
C LEU A 18 -44.03 4.28 -0.90
N LEU A 19 -44.52 3.04 -0.81
CA LEU A 19 -43.66 1.87 -0.62
C LEU A 19 -42.73 1.63 -1.81
N GLY A 20 -43.22 1.88 -3.03
CA GLY A 20 -42.41 1.83 -4.25
C GLY A 20 -41.27 2.85 -4.27
N GLU A 21 -41.55 4.09 -3.83
CA GLU A 21 -40.57 5.17 -3.73
C GLU A 21 -39.49 4.84 -2.67
N VAL A 22 -39.88 4.41 -1.47
CA VAL A 22 -38.94 3.99 -0.42
C VAL A 22 -38.08 2.81 -0.88
N THR A 23 -38.67 1.80 -1.53
CA THR A 23 -37.92 0.65 -2.06
C THR A 23 -36.89 1.07 -3.11
N ARG A 24 -37.26 2.04 -3.96
CA ARG A 24 -36.38 2.60 -4.98
C ARG A 24 -35.23 3.41 -4.37
N ASP A 25 -35.50 4.16 -3.32
CA ASP A 25 -34.49 4.91 -2.58
C ASP A 25 -33.52 3.98 -1.85
N LEU A 26 -34.02 2.91 -1.21
CA LEU A 26 -33.19 1.88 -0.59
C LEU A 26 -32.29 1.18 -1.62
N SER A 27 -32.84 0.82 -2.78
CA SER A 27 -32.07 0.24 -3.89
C SER A 27 -30.97 1.20 -4.38
N THR A 28 -31.28 2.49 -4.43
CA THR A 28 -30.33 3.54 -4.81
C THR A 28 -29.20 3.69 -3.77
N LEU A 29 -29.54 3.70 -2.49
CA LEU A 29 -28.57 3.74 -1.38
C LEU A 29 -27.67 2.52 -1.38
N MET A 30 -28.23 1.31 -1.51
CA MET A 30 -27.45 0.08 -1.59
C MET A 30 -26.46 0.09 -2.75
N ARG A 31 -26.89 0.60 -3.91
CA ARG A 31 -25.99 0.75 -5.05
C ARG A 31 -24.88 1.78 -4.77
N GLN A 32 -25.18 2.87 -4.07
CA GLN A 32 -24.19 3.87 -3.67
C GLN A 32 -23.18 3.31 -2.67
N GLU A 33 -23.62 2.55 -1.66
CA GLU A 33 -22.74 1.87 -0.68
C GLU A 33 -21.79 0.91 -1.39
N VAL A 34 -22.28 0.14 -2.36
CA VAL A 34 -21.45 -0.75 -3.17
C VAL A 34 -20.42 0.04 -3.99
N GLU A 35 -20.81 1.15 -4.61
CA GLU A 35 -19.88 1.98 -5.38
C GLU A 35 -18.84 2.67 -4.46
N LEU A 36 -19.25 3.10 -3.26
CA LEU A 36 -18.35 3.66 -2.27
C LEU A 36 -17.35 2.62 -1.77
N ALA A 37 -17.82 1.43 -1.40
CA ALA A 37 -16.98 0.31 -0.98
C ALA A 37 -15.97 -0.09 -2.08
N LYS A 38 -16.39 -0.10 -3.35
CA LYS A 38 -15.48 -0.31 -4.50
C LYS A 38 -14.43 0.79 -4.57
N ALA A 39 -14.81 2.06 -4.41
CA ALA A 39 -13.88 3.19 -4.44
C ALA A 39 -12.86 3.10 -3.29
N GLU A 40 -13.31 2.80 -2.08
CA GLU A 40 -12.45 2.63 -0.90
C GLU A 40 -11.53 1.41 -1.04
N ALA A 41 -12.03 0.28 -1.56
CA ALA A 41 -11.21 -0.89 -1.86
C ALA A 41 -10.12 -0.58 -2.89
N LYS A 42 -10.45 0.14 -3.97
CA LYS A 42 -9.47 0.57 -4.99
C LYS A 42 -8.42 1.52 -4.41
N GLN A 43 -8.85 2.49 -3.61
CA GLN A 43 -7.96 3.43 -2.94
C GLN A 43 -7.02 2.72 -1.95
N SER A 44 -7.55 1.78 -1.18
CA SER A 44 -6.79 0.94 -0.24
C SER A 44 -5.77 0.07 -0.98
N ALA A 45 -6.18 -0.60 -2.06
CA ALA A 45 -5.29 -1.41 -2.89
C ALA A 45 -4.17 -0.57 -3.52
N THR A 46 -4.49 0.64 -3.99
CA THR A 46 -3.49 1.55 -4.58
C THR A 46 -2.49 2.03 -3.53
N ARG A 47 -2.97 2.41 -2.33
CA ARG A 47 -2.11 2.84 -1.23
C ARG A 47 -1.21 1.71 -0.74
N ALA A 48 -1.79 0.52 -0.51
CA ALA A 48 -1.05 -0.67 -0.12
C ALA A 48 -0.04 -1.10 -1.19
N GLY A 49 -0.44 -1.09 -2.47
CA GLY A 49 0.43 -1.45 -3.59
C GLY A 49 1.59 -0.47 -3.77
N LYS A 50 1.36 0.84 -3.65
CA LYS A 50 2.43 1.84 -3.68
C LYS A 50 3.36 1.70 -2.48
N GLY A 51 2.81 1.56 -1.27
CA GLY A 51 3.58 1.37 -0.05
C GLY A 51 4.46 0.12 -0.10
N GLY A 52 3.85 -1.03 -0.42
CA GLY A 52 4.55 -2.31 -0.57
C GLY A 52 5.58 -2.28 -1.69
N GLY A 53 5.23 -1.70 -2.85
CA GLY A 53 6.15 -1.56 -3.98
C GLY A 53 7.37 -0.69 -3.67
N MET A 54 7.17 0.45 -2.98
CA MET A 54 8.29 1.32 -2.56
C MET A 54 9.19 0.63 -1.54
N LEU A 55 8.63 -0.10 -0.56
CA LEU A 55 9.44 -0.84 0.42
C LEU A 55 10.22 -1.99 -0.22
N ALA A 56 9.59 -2.75 -1.12
CA ALA A 56 10.27 -3.80 -1.87
C ALA A 56 11.40 -3.22 -2.73
N GLY A 57 11.12 -2.13 -3.46
CA GLY A 57 12.11 -1.40 -4.25
C GLY A 57 13.26 -0.86 -3.40
N ALA A 58 12.98 -0.29 -2.23
CA ALA A 58 13.98 0.18 -1.29
C ALA A 58 14.85 -0.97 -0.75
N GLY A 59 14.27 -2.13 -0.47
CA GLY A 59 15.03 -3.33 -0.08
C GLY A 59 16.01 -3.78 -1.16
N VAL A 60 15.56 -3.86 -2.41
CA VAL A 60 16.41 -4.21 -3.55
C VAL A 60 17.50 -3.16 -3.78
N ALA A 61 17.14 -1.87 -3.78
CA ALA A 61 18.09 -0.78 -3.94
C ALA A 61 19.14 -0.77 -2.81
N GLY A 62 18.71 -0.95 -1.55
CA GLY A 62 19.58 -1.06 -0.39
C GLY A 62 20.55 -2.25 -0.51
N HIS A 63 20.08 -3.40 -0.99
CA HIS A 63 20.94 -4.55 -1.25
C HIS A 63 22.04 -4.23 -2.27
N PHE A 64 21.69 -3.57 -3.38
CA PHE A 64 22.69 -3.15 -4.38
C PHE A 64 23.67 -2.11 -3.84
N VAL A 65 23.21 -1.17 -3.01
CA VAL A 65 24.10 -0.20 -2.34
C VAL A 65 25.13 -0.95 -1.48
N LEU A 66 24.69 -1.92 -0.66
CA LEU A 66 25.59 -2.72 0.17
C LEU A 66 26.58 -3.54 -0.66
N LEU A 67 26.13 -4.12 -1.78
CA LEU A 67 26.98 -4.85 -2.73
C LEU A 67 28.06 -3.93 -3.32
N PHE A 68 27.68 -2.78 -3.87
CA PHE A 68 28.63 -1.85 -4.48
C PHE A 68 29.59 -1.22 -3.46
N LEU A 69 29.12 -0.91 -2.24
CA LEU A 69 30.01 -0.47 -1.15
C LEU A 69 31.02 -1.56 -0.76
N SER A 70 30.61 -2.83 -0.74
CA SER A 70 31.51 -3.95 -0.44
C SER A 70 32.59 -4.09 -1.52
N LEU A 71 32.22 -3.98 -2.79
CA LEU A 71 33.18 -4.00 -3.90
C LEU A 71 34.09 -2.78 -3.87
N ALA A 72 33.54 -1.58 -3.65
CA ALA A 72 34.31 -0.35 -3.55
C ALA A 72 35.34 -0.44 -2.42
N LEU A 73 34.94 -0.93 -1.24
CA LEU A 73 35.84 -1.15 -0.12
C LEU A 73 36.92 -2.19 -0.45
N MET A 74 36.54 -3.29 -1.08
CA MET A 74 37.49 -4.33 -1.49
C MET A 74 38.53 -3.80 -2.48
N PHE A 75 38.12 -3.03 -3.48
CA PHE A 75 39.05 -2.42 -4.45
C PHE A 75 39.88 -1.30 -3.83
N ALA A 76 39.31 -0.48 -2.95
CA ALA A 76 40.04 0.56 -2.23
C ALA A 76 41.15 -0.04 -1.35
N LEU A 77 40.84 -1.12 -0.61
CA LEU A 77 41.84 -1.88 0.13
C LEU A 77 42.82 -2.58 -0.82
N GLY A 78 42.33 -3.11 -1.95
CA GLY A 78 43.15 -3.73 -2.99
C GLY A 78 44.19 -2.81 -3.64
N ALA A 79 44.00 -1.49 -3.55
CA ALA A 79 45.02 -0.51 -3.95
C ALA A 79 46.18 -0.39 -2.95
N LEU A 80 45.97 -0.83 -1.71
CA LEU A 80 46.93 -0.74 -0.60
C LEU A 80 47.58 -2.10 -0.27
N MET A 81 46.91 -3.21 -0.61
CA MET A 81 47.35 -4.58 -0.30
C MET A 81 46.85 -5.59 -1.35
N PRO A 82 47.34 -6.85 -1.37
CA PRO A 82 46.84 -7.86 -2.30
C PRO A 82 45.32 -8.06 -2.17
N LEU A 83 44.63 -8.10 -3.32
CA LEU A 83 43.17 -8.14 -3.39
C LEU A 83 42.54 -9.31 -2.59
N GLY A 84 43.25 -10.44 -2.49
CA GLY A 84 42.82 -11.57 -1.68
C GLY A 84 42.67 -11.23 -0.19
N TRP A 85 43.61 -10.47 0.38
CA TRP A 85 43.52 -10.03 1.78
C TRP A 85 42.47 -8.95 1.98
N ALA A 86 42.30 -8.06 1.00
CA ALA A 86 41.19 -7.10 1.01
C ALA A 86 39.82 -7.81 1.06
N ALA A 87 39.63 -8.87 0.26
CA ALA A 87 38.41 -9.66 0.27
C ALA A 87 38.17 -10.35 1.63
N VAL A 88 39.21 -10.88 2.27
CA VAL A 88 39.12 -11.48 3.61
C VAL A 88 38.68 -10.44 4.65
N ILE A 89 39.23 -9.23 4.61
CA ILE A 89 38.83 -8.15 5.54
C ILE A 89 37.34 -7.80 5.36
N VAL A 90 36.89 -7.62 4.12
CA VAL A 90 35.48 -7.33 3.82
C VAL A 90 34.57 -8.47 4.28
N ALA A 91 34.99 -9.73 4.09
CA ALA A 91 34.25 -10.90 4.58
C ALA A 91 34.15 -10.94 6.12
N VAL A 92 35.23 -10.60 6.84
CA VAL A 92 35.22 -10.51 8.30
C VAL A 92 34.26 -9.41 8.78
N ILE A 93 34.23 -8.25 8.13
CA ILE A 93 33.28 -7.17 8.44
C ILE A 93 31.84 -7.67 8.32
N TRP A 94 31.50 -8.33 7.21
CA TRP A 94 30.17 -8.92 7.03
C TRP A 94 29.87 -10.04 8.04
N GLY A 95 30.85 -10.85 8.41
CA GLY A 95 30.73 -11.87 9.45
C GLY A 95 30.37 -11.26 10.81
N ILE A 96 31.00 -10.15 11.19
CA ILE A 96 30.68 -9.41 12.42
C ILE A 96 29.27 -8.85 12.36
N ILE A 97 28.89 -8.19 11.25
CA ILE A 97 27.53 -7.67 11.05
C ILE A 97 26.50 -8.81 11.19
N ALA A 98 26.74 -9.95 10.54
CA ALA A 98 25.86 -11.11 10.61
C ALA A 98 25.75 -11.65 12.04
N ALA A 99 26.87 -11.76 12.77
CA ALA A 99 26.86 -12.21 14.16
C ALA A 99 26.08 -11.26 15.09
N VAL A 100 26.17 -9.94 14.87
CA VAL A 100 25.39 -8.94 15.62
C VAL A 100 23.91 -8.99 15.27
N LEU A 101 23.55 -9.06 13.98
CA LEU A 101 22.15 -9.18 13.58
C LEU A 101 21.53 -10.47 14.13
N ALA A 102 22.26 -11.58 14.03
CA ALA A 102 21.86 -12.86 14.62
C ALA A 102 21.91 -12.86 16.15
N SER A 103 22.52 -11.87 16.82
CA SER A 103 22.47 -11.73 18.28
C SER A 103 21.29 -10.94 18.77
N ILE A 104 20.87 -9.93 18.01
CA ILE A 104 19.69 -9.11 18.30
C ILE A 104 18.40 -9.85 17.92
N GLY A 105 18.43 -10.67 16.86
CA GLY A 105 17.26 -11.39 16.35
C GLY A 105 16.90 -12.70 17.07
N ARG A 106 17.59 -13.05 18.16
CA ARG A 106 17.24 -14.19 19.03
C ARG A 106 16.36 -13.71 20.17
#